data_AF-A0A1T5EB89-F1
#
_entry.id   AF-A0A1T5EB89-F1
#
_cell.length_a   1.000
_cell.length_b   1.000
_cell.length_c   1.000
_cell.angle_alpha   90.00
_cell.angle_beta   90.00
_cell.angle_gamma   90.00
#
_symmetry.space_group_name_H-M   'P 1'
#
loop_
_entity.id
_entity.type
_entity.pdbx_description
1 polymer ?
#
loop_
_entity_poly.entity_id
_entity_poly.type
_entity_poly.pdbx_seq_one_letter_code
_entity_poly.pdbx_strand_id
1 'polypeptide(L)'
;MESTKFNLRESVDNYISLIQNQGALTGSDVRELTDHLLDAIEELHKHGLSEEEAFVIAAKRLGNEEVLTQEYAKVNPSVNTNKVWAYLFLGYNLLYMFFALIFASFGGFYFLIFENFGTSSVSVGLIATMHLLFSCLILFLVSKKTLISSFIDRQVRINPMRIVIISFVPQIALFVLTPLLPITFRAIISVDPFNYALREFRGSIVEFTFYIAVFSILGGILSLIFSISNSGKITLKSLFEKPSILFLVSFGILVELFSTSSRTIPALYVWQNAVVFGLIYAAAAYLITIYNASTNAPKYLVIFALFGFVTELLLGFNKIVENGNYYNNMFFCPALLSGLVLGWWIGTVHRKTKLIPDQT
;
A
#
# COMPACT_ATOMS: atom_id res chain seq x y z
N MET A 1 -38.90 51.45 -3.40
CA MET A 1 -37.95 50.35 -3.57
C MET A 1 -37.84 50.11 -5.07
N GLU A 2 -36.80 50.63 -5.72
CA GLU A 2 -36.54 50.34 -7.12
C GLU A 2 -36.22 48.84 -7.24
N SER A 3 -36.97 48.14 -8.10
CA SER A 3 -36.67 46.76 -8.49
C SER A 3 -35.33 46.79 -9.23
N THR A 4 -34.31 46.15 -8.65
CA THR A 4 -33.03 45.92 -9.31
C THR A 4 -33.31 45.10 -10.56
N LYS A 5 -33.23 45.74 -11.74
CA LYS A 5 -33.45 45.07 -13.02
C LYS A 5 -32.35 44.02 -13.20
N PHE A 6 -32.72 42.77 -13.50
CA PHE A 6 -31.78 41.69 -13.78
C PHE A 6 -30.79 42.09 -14.89
N ASN A 7 -29.50 41.83 -14.70
CA ASN A 7 -28.45 42.11 -15.66
C ASN A 7 -27.90 40.80 -16.21
N LEU A 8 -28.42 40.39 -17.35
CA LEU A 8 -28.07 39.13 -18.01
C LEU A 8 -26.56 38.98 -18.24
N ARG A 9 -25.90 40.05 -18.70
CA ARG A 9 -24.47 40.01 -19.03
C ARG A 9 -23.61 39.76 -17.80
N GLU A 10 -23.93 40.47 -16.71
CA GLU A 10 -23.25 40.26 -15.43
C GLU A 10 -23.48 38.86 -14.87
N SER A 11 -24.69 38.31 -15.00
CA SER A 11 -24.98 36.93 -14.58
C SER A 11 -24.24 35.88 -15.40
N VAL A 12 -24.14 36.05 -16.71
CA VAL A 12 -23.34 35.18 -17.61
C VAL A 12 -21.86 35.28 -17.25
N ASP A 13 -21.31 36.50 -17.18
CA ASP A 13 -19.90 36.71 -16.84
C ASP A 13 -19.55 36.10 -15.48
N ASN A 14 -20.42 36.28 -14.47
CA ASN A 14 -20.24 35.69 -13.15
C ASN A 14 -20.23 34.15 -13.22
N TYR A 15 -21.22 33.54 -13.88
CA TYR A 15 -21.30 32.08 -14.01
C TYR A 15 -20.07 31.49 -14.72
N ILE A 16 -19.64 32.09 -15.83
CA ILE A 16 -18.45 31.67 -16.56
C ILE A 16 -17.18 31.86 -15.73
N SER A 17 -17.07 32.98 -15.01
CA SER A 17 -15.92 33.25 -14.14
C SER A 17 -15.79 32.24 -12.99
N LEU A 18 -16.92 31.76 -12.44
CA LEU A 18 -16.91 30.73 -11.38
C LEU A 18 -16.31 29.41 -11.88
N ILE A 19 -16.59 29.03 -13.12
CA ILE A 19 -16.02 27.83 -13.76
C ILE A 19 -14.56 28.08 -14.14
N GLN A 20 -14.25 29.25 -14.70
CA GLN A 20 -12.90 29.63 -15.11
C GLN A 20 -11.93 29.70 -13.92
N ASN A 21 -12.37 30.23 -12.78
CA ASN A 21 -11.56 30.33 -11.55
C ASN A 21 -11.17 28.96 -10.98
N GLN A 22 -11.89 27.89 -11.34
CA GLN A 22 -11.52 26.52 -10.99
C GLN A 22 -10.37 25.97 -11.86
N GLY A 23 -9.97 26.70 -12.91
CA GLY A 23 -8.74 26.47 -13.67
C GLY A 23 -8.84 25.40 -14.75
N ALA A 24 -10.04 25.08 -15.23
CA ALA A 24 -10.28 24.06 -16.25
C ALA A 24 -10.47 24.61 -17.68
N LEU A 25 -10.76 25.91 -17.83
CA LEU A 25 -11.13 26.51 -19.11
C LEU A 25 -9.94 27.24 -19.77
N THR A 26 -9.72 26.97 -21.05
CA THR A 26 -8.92 27.81 -21.93
C THR A 26 -9.73 29.01 -22.41
N GLY A 27 -9.07 30.01 -23.01
CA GLY A 27 -9.78 31.14 -23.62
C GLY A 27 -10.73 30.74 -24.76
N SER A 28 -10.53 29.57 -25.38
CA SER A 28 -11.47 29.03 -26.38
C SER A 28 -12.70 28.42 -25.72
N ASP A 29 -12.50 27.64 -24.66
CA ASP A 29 -13.60 27.00 -23.93
C ASP A 29 -14.52 28.04 -23.28
N VAL A 30 -13.95 29.14 -22.77
CA VAL A 30 -14.72 30.28 -22.25
C VAL A 30 -15.66 30.85 -23.32
N ARG A 31 -15.18 31.02 -24.56
CA ARG A 31 -16.01 31.54 -25.67
C ARG A 31 -17.11 30.57 -26.04
N GLU A 32 -16.76 29.30 -26.26
CA GLU A 32 -17.73 28.26 -26.63
C GLU A 32 -18.82 28.08 -25.58
N LEU A 33 -18.44 28.04 -24.29
CA LEU A 33 -19.40 27.92 -23.19
C LEU A 33 -20.31 29.15 -23.08
N THR A 34 -19.76 30.35 -23.31
CA THR A 34 -20.53 31.60 -23.31
C THR A 34 -21.52 31.62 -24.48
N ASP A 35 -21.07 31.27 -25.68
CA ASP A 35 -21.89 31.24 -26.89
C ASP A 35 -23.06 30.24 -26.72
N HIS A 36 -22.78 29.03 -26.24
CA HIS A 36 -23.83 28.03 -25.95
C HIS A 36 -24.82 28.48 -24.88
N LEU A 37 -24.34 29.15 -23.83
CA LEU A 37 -25.21 29.68 -22.79
C LEU A 37 -26.12 30.78 -23.34
N LEU A 38 -25.58 31.71 -24.13
CA LEU A 38 -26.34 32.79 -24.74
C LEU A 38 -27.37 32.27 -25.75
N ASP A 39 -26.99 31.30 -26.59
CA ASP A 39 -27.89 30.67 -27.56
C ASP A 39 -29.09 30.00 -26.85
N ALA A 40 -28.82 29.27 -25.76
CA ALA A 40 -29.86 28.62 -24.97
C ALA A 40 -30.79 29.64 -24.28
N ILE A 41 -30.25 30.77 -23.82
CA ILE A 41 -31.03 31.87 -23.22
C ILE A 41 -31.91 32.54 -24.28
N GLU A 42 -31.36 32.82 -25.46
CA GLU A 42 -32.13 33.42 -26.56
C GLU A 42 -33.27 32.51 -27.01
N GLU A 43 -33.03 31.19 -27.11
CA GLU A 43 -34.08 30.22 -27.42
C GLU A 43 -35.19 30.24 -26.36
N LEU A 44 -34.85 30.21 -25.08
CA LEU A 44 -35.83 30.23 -23.98
C LEU A 44 -36.60 31.55 -23.93
N HIS A 45 -35.93 32.68 -24.19
CA HIS A 45 -36.56 33.99 -24.26
C HIS A 45 -37.57 34.07 -25.43
N LYS A 46 -37.23 33.49 -26.60
CA LYS A 46 -38.18 33.36 -27.74
C LYS A 46 -39.43 32.55 -27.38
N HIS A 47 -39.34 31.63 -26.41
CA HIS A 47 -40.46 30.86 -25.90
C HIS A 47 -41.24 31.57 -24.76
N GLY A 48 -40.94 32.86 -24.51
CA GLY A 48 -41.71 33.72 -23.60
C GLY A 48 -41.23 33.75 -22.16
N LEU A 49 -40.04 33.20 -21.86
CA LEU A 49 -39.40 33.33 -20.54
C LEU A 49 -38.74 34.71 -20.41
N SER A 50 -38.75 35.26 -19.20
CA SER A 50 -37.95 36.45 -18.90
C SER A 50 -36.45 36.15 -18.97
N GLU A 51 -35.59 37.17 -19.14
CA GLU A 51 -34.12 36.98 -19.20
C GLU A 51 -33.58 36.26 -17.96
N GLU A 52 -34.11 36.55 -16.77
CA GLU A 52 -33.73 35.91 -15.51
C GLU A 52 -34.11 34.41 -15.51
N GLU A 53 -35.35 34.08 -15.87
CA GLU A 53 -35.80 32.69 -15.93
C GLU A 53 -35.07 31.88 -17.01
N ALA A 54 -34.84 32.50 -18.17
CA ALA A 54 -34.09 31.91 -19.27
C ALA A 54 -32.65 31.60 -18.85
N PHE A 55 -31.97 32.53 -18.18
CA PHE A 55 -30.62 32.31 -17.63
C PHE A 55 -30.58 31.14 -16.64
N VAL A 56 -31.47 31.13 -15.64
CA VAL A 56 -31.49 30.09 -14.60
C VAL A 56 -31.73 28.70 -15.22
N ILE A 57 -32.65 28.58 -16.18
CA ILE A 57 -32.94 27.32 -16.85
C ILE A 57 -31.77 26.91 -17.76
N ALA A 58 -31.21 27.84 -18.53
CA ALA A 58 -30.08 27.56 -19.42
C ALA A 58 -28.84 27.11 -18.65
N ALA A 59 -28.45 27.83 -17.59
CA ALA A 59 -27.34 27.44 -16.72
C ALA A 59 -27.56 26.06 -16.09
N LYS A 60 -28.79 25.75 -15.66
CA LYS A 60 -29.15 24.43 -15.12
C LYS A 60 -29.08 23.31 -16.17
N ARG A 61 -29.43 23.60 -17.43
CA ARG A 61 -29.34 22.64 -18.56
C ARG A 61 -27.90 22.40 -18.98
N LEU A 62 -27.08 23.44 -18.98
CA LEU A 62 -25.66 23.38 -19.33
C LEU A 62 -24.88 22.52 -18.33
N GLY A 63 -25.26 22.57 -17.05
CA GLY A 63 -24.73 21.73 -15.98
C GLY A 63 -24.35 22.53 -14.76
N ASN A 64 -24.16 21.86 -13.61
CA ASN A 64 -23.59 22.55 -12.46
C ASN A 64 -22.11 22.87 -12.72
N GLU A 65 -21.61 23.91 -12.05
CA GLU A 65 -20.23 24.40 -12.21
C GLU A 65 -19.18 23.31 -11.92
N GLU A 66 -19.42 22.45 -10.95
CA GLU A 66 -18.49 21.37 -10.55
C GLU A 66 -18.38 20.28 -11.63
N VAL A 67 -19.50 19.91 -12.25
CA VAL A 67 -19.58 18.91 -13.33
C VAL A 67 -18.92 19.46 -14.58
N LEU A 68 -19.24 20.70 -14.97
CA LEU A 68 -18.59 21.36 -16.10
C LEU A 68 -17.07 21.47 -15.88
N THR A 69 -16.64 21.91 -14.70
CA THR A 69 -15.21 21.96 -14.35
C THR A 69 -14.55 20.58 -14.45
N GLN A 70 -15.21 19.51 -13.99
CA GLN A 70 -14.67 18.15 -14.10
C GLN A 70 -14.56 17.65 -15.54
N GLU A 71 -15.53 17.95 -16.40
CA GLU A 71 -15.48 17.56 -17.81
C GLU A 71 -14.37 18.30 -18.56
N TYR A 72 -14.28 19.63 -18.40
CA TYR A 72 -13.20 20.41 -19.00
C TYR A 72 -11.83 20.06 -18.42
N ALA A 73 -11.73 19.68 -17.14
CA ALA A 73 -10.49 19.21 -16.53
C ALA A 73 -9.92 17.94 -17.18
N LYS A 74 -10.74 17.10 -17.82
CA LYS A 74 -10.27 15.89 -18.51
C LYS A 74 -9.46 16.23 -19.76
N VAL A 75 -9.82 17.32 -20.45
CA VAL A 75 -9.17 17.78 -21.68
C VAL A 75 -8.11 18.86 -21.41
N ASN A 76 -8.31 19.67 -20.37
CA ASN A 76 -7.41 20.75 -19.97
C ASN A 76 -6.93 20.56 -18.51
N PRO A 77 -6.06 19.58 -18.25
CA PRO A 77 -5.52 19.37 -16.92
C PRO A 77 -4.61 20.54 -16.51
N SER A 78 -4.93 21.19 -15.40
CA SER A 78 -4.13 22.24 -14.75
C SER A 78 -3.71 21.80 -13.36
N VAL A 79 -2.85 22.56 -12.68
CA VAL A 79 -2.45 22.26 -11.29
C VAL A 79 -3.65 22.27 -10.32
N ASN A 80 -4.69 23.05 -10.63
CA ASN A 80 -5.90 23.14 -9.81
C ASN A 80 -6.84 21.96 -10.03
N THR A 81 -6.92 21.44 -11.26
CA THR A 81 -7.83 20.36 -11.62
C THR A 81 -7.19 18.97 -11.49
N ASN A 82 -5.92 18.85 -11.88
CA ASN A 82 -5.14 17.62 -11.74
C ASN A 82 -4.48 17.58 -10.36
N LYS A 83 -5.02 16.74 -9.47
CA LYS A 83 -4.53 16.58 -8.09
C LYS A 83 -3.45 15.50 -7.94
N VAL A 84 -2.94 14.91 -9.03
CA VAL A 84 -1.91 13.86 -9.00
C VAL A 84 -0.65 14.32 -8.28
N TRP A 85 -0.22 15.58 -8.48
CA TRP A 85 0.93 16.14 -7.78
C TRP A 85 0.76 16.07 -6.26
N ALA A 86 -0.43 16.35 -5.74
CA ALA A 86 -0.71 16.33 -4.31
C ALA A 86 -0.58 14.91 -3.74
N TYR A 87 -1.08 13.91 -4.46
CA TYR A 87 -0.91 12.50 -4.11
C TYR A 87 0.55 12.05 -4.15
N LEU A 88 1.35 12.53 -5.12
CA LEU A 88 2.77 12.20 -5.21
C LEU A 88 3.56 12.77 -4.03
N PHE A 89 3.39 14.06 -3.72
CA PHE A 89 4.06 14.68 -2.57
C PHE A 89 3.60 14.05 -1.25
N LEU A 90 2.30 13.82 -1.09
CA LEU A 90 1.76 13.18 0.12
C LEU A 90 2.29 11.75 0.28
N GLY A 91 2.31 10.96 -0.80
CA GLY A 91 2.85 9.60 -0.79
C GLY A 91 4.33 9.57 -0.44
N TYR A 92 5.14 10.43 -1.05
CA TYR A 92 6.56 10.60 -0.71
C TYR A 92 6.75 10.96 0.76
N ASN A 93 6.01 11.97 1.25
CA ASN A 93 6.15 12.46 2.61
C ASN A 93 5.74 11.43 3.66
N LEU A 94 4.63 10.73 3.43
CA LEU A 94 4.16 9.67 4.31
C LEU A 94 5.12 8.48 4.32
N LEU A 95 5.65 8.06 3.16
CA LEU A 95 6.59 6.94 3.09
C LEU A 95 7.91 7.28 3.80
N TYR A 96 8.47 8.45 3.51
CA TYR A 96 9.70 8.90 4.17
C TYR A 96 9.52 9.00 5.68
N MET A 97 8.43 9.63 6.13
CA MET A 97 8.13 9.78 7.55
C MET A 97 7.88 8.44 8.24
N PHE A 98 7.19 7.52 7.56
CA PHE A 98 6.94 6.18 8.08
C PHE A 98 8.26 5.47 8.39
N PHE A 99 9.20 5.44 7.45
CA PHE A 99 10.52 4.86 7.70
C PHE A 99 11.28 5.62 8.78
N ALA A 100 11.35 6.95 8.71
CA ALA A 100 12.07 7.75 9.69
C ALA A 100 11.55 7.52 11.14
N LEU A 101 10.24 7.44 11.33
CA LEU A 101 9.62 7.13 12.62
C LEU A 101 9.93 5.71 13.08
N ILE A 102 9.93 4.72 12.18
CA ILE A 102 10.33 3.35 12.51
C ILE A 102 11.79 3.33 12.96
N PHE A 103 12.71 3.91 12.18
CA PHE A 103 14.14 3.96 12.51
C PHE A 103 14.38 4.62 13.87
N ALA A 104 13.75 5.79 14.11
CA ALA A 104 13.88 6.49 15.38
C ALA A 104 13.26 5.72 16.55
N SER A 105 12.07 5.15 16.37
CA SER A 105 11.36 4.44 17.44
C SER A 105 12.04 3.11 17.78
N PHE A 106 12.44 2.31 16.78
CA PHE A 106 13.12 1.04 16.99
C PHE A 106 14.51 1.27 17.56
N GLY A 107 15.32 2.13 16.92
CA GLY A 107 16.67 2.43 17.39
C GLY A 107 16.66 2.99 18.80
N GLY A 108 15.72 3.89 19.10
CA GLY A 108 15.60 4.46 20.43
C GLY A 108 15.12 3.47 21.48
N PHE A 109 14.15 2.62 21.14
CA PHE A 109 13.70 1.55 22.03
C PHE A 109 14.85 0.56 22.32
N TYR A 110 15.58 0.10 21.30
CA TYR A 110 16.71 -0.82 21.48
C TYR A 110 17.80 -0.21 22.35
N PHE A 111 18.14 1.06 22.13
CA PHE A 111 19.12 1.75 22.96
C PHE A 111 18.68 1.82 24.42
N LEU A 112 17.44 2.24 24.69
CA LEU A 112 16.92 2.31 26.05
C LEU A 112 16.91 0.94 26.73
N ILE A 113 16.53 -0.12 26.01
CA ILE A 113 16.56 -1.48 26.55
C ILE A 113 18.00 -1.94 26.82
N PHE A 114 18.95 -1.66 25.92
CA PHE A 114 20.35 -2.01 26.10
C PHE A 114 20.95 -1.31 27.32
N GLU A 115 20.74 0.01 27.47
CA GLU A 115 21.27 0.79 28.58
C GLU A 115 20.74 0.32 29.94
N ASN A 116 19.46 -0.07 30.01
CA ASN A 116 18.84 -0.43 31.29
C ASN A 116 18.96 -1.92 31.64
N PHE A 117 18.99 -2.81 30.63
CA PHE A 117 18.87 -4.26 30.82
C PHE A 117 19.96 -5.06 30.11
N GLY A 118 20.90 -4.41 29.42
CA GLY A 118 21.96 -5.06 28.65
C GLY A 118 21.41 -6.05 27.62
N THR A 119 22.09 -7.17 27.44
CA THR A 119 21.69 -8.27 26.55
C THR A 119 20.96 -9.41 27.29
N SER A 120 20.28 -9.07 28.39
CA SER A 120 19.57 -10.05 29.21
C SER A 120 18.37 -10.70 28.48
N SER A 121 17.87 -11.81 29.02
CA SER A 121 16.62 -12.43 28.53
C SER A 121 15.41 -11.51 28.65
N VAL A 122 15.43 -10.56 29.60
CA VAL A 122 14.40 -9.52 29.73
C VAL A 122 14.42 -8.60 28.52
N SER A 123 15.60 -8.15 28.09
CA SER A 123 15.77 -7.33 26.88
C SER A 123 15.22 -8.05 25.64
N VAL A 124 15.57 -9.33 25.48
CA VAL A 124 15.07 -10.18 24.39
C VAL A 124 13.54 -10.24 24.39
N GLY A 125 12.93 -10.47 25.57
CA GLY A 125 11.48 -10.51 25.73
C GLY A 125 10.81 -9.18 25.35
N LEU A 126 11.32 -8.05 25.86
CA LEU A 126 10.77 -6.72 25.60
C LEU A 126 10.86 -6.33 24.12
N ILE A 127 12.00 -6.61 23.47
CA ILE A 127 12.20 -6.36 22.05
C ILE A 127 11.26 -7.22 21.20
N ALA A 128 11.17 -8.52 21.50
CA ALA A 128 10.28 -9.44 20.79
C ALA A 128 8.80 -9.02 20.92
N THR A 129 8.36 -8.64 22.12
CA THR A 129 7.02 -8.11 22.34
C THR A 129 6.76 -6.83 21.54
N MET A 130 7.72 -5.90 21.52
CA MET A 130 7.63 -4.66 20.76
C MET A 130 7.43 -4.93 19.26
N HIS A 131 8.21 -5.84 18.66
CA HIS A 131 8.04 -6.24 17.26
C HIS A 131 6.66 -6.83 16.96
N LEU A 132 6.16 -7.70 17.85
CA LEU A 132 4.85 -8.33 17.67
C LEU A 132 3.71 -7.30 17.78
N LEU A 133 3.78 -6.39 18.76
CA LEU A 133 2.82 -5.29 18.89
C LEU A 133 2.85 -4.37 17.66
N PHE A 134 4.04 -4.07 17.14
CA PHE A 134 4.19 -3.29 15.92
C PHE A 134 3.58 -4.03 14.71
N SER A 135 3.81 -5.33 14.60
CA SER A 135 3.20 -6.17 13.55
C SER A 135 1.67 -6.15 13.63
N CYS A 136 1.11 -6.28 14.83
CA CYS A 136 -0.34 -6.14 15.07
C CYS A 136 -0.85 -4.75 14.70
N LEU A 137 -0.10 -3.69 15.01
CA LEU A 137 -0.45 -2.31 14.62
C LEU A 137 -0.50 -2.16 13.10
N ILE A 138 0.48 -2.70 12.37
CA ILE A 138 0.47 -2.66 10.90
C ILE A 138 -0.76 -3.39 10.35
N LEU A 139 -1.07 -4.60 10.85
CA LEU A 139 -2.26 -5.34 10.43
C LEU A 139 -3.56 -4.57 10.72
N PHE A 140 -3.64 -3.90 11.88
CA PHE A 140 -4.76 -3.04 12.22
C PHE A 140 -4.88 -1.84 11.25
N LEU A 141 -3.78 -1.16 10.91
CA LEU A 141 -3.80 -0.06 9.95
C LEU A 141 -4.25 -0.53 8.56
N VAL A 142 -3.77 -1.69 8.13
CA VAL A 142 -4.18 -2.33 6.88
C VAL A 142 -5.68 -2.65 6.88
N SER A 143 -6.24 -3.09 8.00
CA SER A 143 -7.68 -3.34 8.11
C SER A 143 -8.51 -2.04 8.02
N LYS A 144 -7.89 -0.88 8.23
CA LYS A 144 -8.51 0.46 8.13
C LYS A 144 -8.15 1.18 6.82
N LYS A 145 -7.53 0.51 5.84
CA LYS A 145 -7.06 1.12 4.59
C LYS A 145 -8.09 1.94 3.82
N THR A 146 -9.35 1.51 3.78
CA THR A 146 -10.43 2.24 3.09
C THR A 146 -10.78 3.55 3.79
N LEU A 147 -10.74 3.57 5.12
CA LEU A 147 -10.96 4.77 5.92
C LEU A 147 -9.78 5.74 5.78
N ILE A 148 -8.54 5.23 5.82
CA ILE A 148 -7.33 6.04 5.62
C ILE A 148 -7.32 6.66 4.22
N SER A 149 -7.58 5.85 3.19
CA SER A 149 -7.62 6.30 1.79
C SER A 149 -8.72 7.34 1.56
N SER A 150 -9.95 7.08 2.04
CA SER A 150 -11.06 8.03 1.88
C SER A 150 -10.85 9.34 2.66
N PHE A 151 -10.18 9.29 3.82
CA PHE A 151 -9.76 10.49 4.54
C PHE A 151 -8.76 11.31 3.72
N ILE A 152 -7.69 10.69 3.22
CA ILE A 152 -6.66 11.35 2.40
C ILE A 152 -7.29 12.00 1.16
N ASP A 153 -8.09 11.24 0.43
CA ASP A 153 -8.78 11.68 -0.78
C ASP A 153 -9.75 12.84 -0.49
N ARG A 154 -10.47 12.81 0.65
CA ARG A 154 -11.27 13.95 1.10
C ARG A 154 -10.41 15.19 1.39
N GLN A 155 -9.26 15.06 2.05
CA GLN A 155 -8.39 16.21 2.34
C GLN A 155 -7.80 16.82 1.05
N VAL A 156 -7.34 15.98 0.13
CA VAL A 156 -6.82 16.39 -1.19
C VAL A 156 -7.92 17.07 -2.01
N ARG A 157 -9.17 16.59 -1.93
CA ARG A 157 -10.29 17.23 -2.60
C ARG A 157 -10.57 18.64 -2.08
N ILE A 158 -10.60 18.84 -0.77
CA ILE A 158 -10.94 20.12 -0.12
C ILE A 158 -9.86 21.17 -0.37
N ASN A 159 -8.60 20.87 -0.04
CA ASN A 159 -7.49 21.80 -0.26
C ASN A 159 -6.16 21.02 -0.37
N PRO A 160 -5.71 20.73 -1.61
CA PRO A 160 -4.52 19.90 -1.82
C PRO A 160 -3.24 20.58 -1.32
N MET A 161 -3.12 21.91 -1.42
CA MET A 161 -1.96 22.65 -0.94
C MET A 161 -1.84 22.56 0.58
N ARG A 162 -2.95 22.74 1.31
CA ARG A 162 -2.98 22.66 2.77
C ARG A 162 -2.49 21.31 3.27
N ILE A 163 -3.01 20.21 2.72
CA ILE A 163 -2.64 18.86 3.18
C ILE A 163 -1.18 18.52 2.85
N VAL A 164 -0.68 18.97 1.69
CA VAL A 164 0.73 18.78 1.33
C VAL A 164 1.63 19.55 2.29
N ILE A 165 1.36 20.83 2.57
CA ILE A 165 2.15 21.61 3.55
C ILE A 165 2.14 20.96 4.93
N ILE A 166 0.97 20.53 5.41
CA ILE A 166 0.85 19.83 6.71
C ILE A 166 1.70 18.57 6.73
N SER A 167 1.76 17.82 5.63
CA SER A 167 2.54 16.57 5.56
C SER A 167 4.06 16.77 5.71
N PHE A 168 4.58 17.99 5.47
CA PHE A 168 5.99 18.33 5.71
C PHE A 168 6.29 18.69 7.17
N VAL A 169 5.28 19.05 7.98
CA VAL A 169 5.49 19.52 9.37
C VAL A 169 6.27 18.51 10.21
N PRO A 170 5.96 17.19 10.21
CA PRO A 170 6.71 16.26 11.04
C PRO A 170 8.13 16.00 10.52
N GLN A 171 8.41 16.22 9.23
CA GLN A 171 9.78 16.14 8.71
C GLN A 171 10.62 17.32 9.21
N ILE A 172 10.07 18.52 9.18
CA ILE A 172 10.72 19.71 9.74
C ILE A 172 10.93 19.51 11.25
N ALA A 173 9.92 19.01 11.96
CA ALA A 173 10.03 18.70 13.38
C ALA A 173 11.17 17.70 13.63
N LEU A 174 11.25 16.60 12.87
CA LEU A 174 12.32 15.62 13.01
C LEU A 174 13.69 16.26 12.74
N PHE A 175 13.82 17.07 11.69
CA PHE A 175 15.06 17.77 11.35
C PHE A 175 15.52 18.71 12.48
N VAL A 176 14.60 19.45 13.10
CA VAL A 176 14.89 20.37 14.20
C VAL A 176 15.17 19.64 15.52
N LEU A 177 14.45 18.56 15.81
CA LEU A 177 14.56 17.83 17.07
C LEU A 177 15.77 16.88 17.09
N THR A 178 16.18 16.33 15.95
CA THR A 178 17.26 15.33 15.90
C THR A 178 18.58 15.85 16.51
N PRO A 179 19.06 17.08 16.22
CA PRO A 179 20.25 17.65 16.85
C PRO A 179 20.19 17.80 18.38
N LEU A 180 18.99 17.78 18.98
CA LEU A 180 18.80 17.87 20.44
C LEU A 180 18.96 16.51 21.13
N LEU A 181 18.94 15.41 20.37
CA LEU A 181 19.09 14.05 20.91
C LEU A 181 20.54 13.77 21.32
N PRO A 182 20.81 12.93 22.34
CA PRO A 182 22.17 12.55 22.73
C PRO A 182 22.99 12.01 21.55
N ILE A 183 24.31 12.26 21.54
CA ILE A 183 25.22 11.83 20.46
C ILE A 183 25.16 10.31 20.24
N THR A 184 25.11 9.52 21.31
CA THR A 184 24.99 8.05 21.26
C THR A 184 23.71 7.61 20.58
N PHE A 185 22.58 8.24 20.92
CA PHE A 185 21.29 7.97 20.31
C PHE A 185 21.28 8.31 18.82
N ARG A 186 21.85 9.47 18.43
CA ARG A 186 22.00 9.84 17.01
C ARG A 186 22.88 8.85 16.25
N ALA A 187 23.98 8.40 16.87
CA ALA A 187 24.87 7.42 16.28
C ALA A 187 24.12 6.11 15.96
N ILE A 188 23.31 5.60 16.90
CA ILE A 188 22.53 4.38 16.69
C ILE A 188 21.46 4.54 15.61
N ILE A 189 20.76 5.67 15.57
CA ILE A 189 19.77 5.94 14.51
C ILE A 189 20.47 6.05 13.14
N SER A 190 21.66 6.63 13.08
CA SER A 190 22.43 6.77 11.84
C SER A 190 23.13 5.49 11.38
N VAL A 191 23.45 4.59 12.31
CA VAL A 191 24.17 3.33 12.06
C VAL A 191 23.17 2.19 12.19
N ASP A 192 22.37 2.01 11.13
CA ASP A 192 21.50 0.87 10.87
C ASP A 192 20.96 0.19 12.16
N PRO A 193 19.93 0.78 12.80
CA PRO A 193 19.43 0.30 14.09
C PRO A 193 18.89 -1.12 14.02
N PHE A 194 18.55 -1.63 12.84
CA PHE A 194 18.17 -3.02 12.64
C PHE A 194 19.37 -3.96 12.78
N ASN A 195 20.49 -3.62 12.13
CA ASN A 195 21.74 -4.36 12.30
C ASN A 195 22.27 -4.27 13.74
N TYR A 196 22.07 -3.16 14.45
CA TYR A 196 22.42 -3.05 15.87
C TYR A 196 21.66 -4.06 16.73
N ALA A 197 20.32 -4.13 16.58
CA ALA A 197 19.49 -5.05 17.37
C ALA A 197 19.86 -6.52 17.13
N LEU A 198 20.07 -6.88 15.86
CA LEU A 198 20.45 -8.22 15.45
C LEU A 198 21.84 -8.61 15.95
N ARG A 199 22.79 -7.67 15.95
CA ARG A 199 24.17 -7.92 16.38
C ARG A 199 24.32 -8.04 17.90
N GLU A 200 23.69 -7.14 18.65
CA GLU A 200 23.95 -6.99 20.08
C GLU A 200 23.09 -7.94 20.92
N PHE A 201 21.82 -8.13 20.57
CA PHE A 201 20.90 -8.95 21.38
C PHE A 201 20.94 -10.45 21.06
N ARG A 202 21.71 -10.87 20.02
CA ARG A 202 22.04 -12.26 19.61
C ARG A 202 20.99 -13.33 19.94
N GLY A 203 19.72 -12.99 19.76
CA GLY A 203 18.59 -13.81 20.14
C GLY A 203 17.83 -14.25 18.91
N SER A 204 17.78 -15.55 18.67
CA SER A 204 16.92 -16.22 17.68
C SER A 204 15.49 -15.65 17.65
N ILE A 205 14.92 -15.38 18.83
CA ILE A 205 13.58 -14.84 19.00
C ILE A 205 13.50 -13.37 18.54
N VAL A 206 14.54 -12.56 18.83
CA VAL A 206 14.61 -11.16 18.39
C VAL A 206 14.65 -11.10 16.87
N GLU A 207 15.51 -11.91 16.26
CA GLU A 207 15.65 -11.99 14.82
C GLU A 207 14.36 -12.48 14.15
N PHE A 208 13.75 -13.54 14.67
CA PHE A 208 12.47 -14.06 14.17
C PHE A 208 11.38 -12.99 14.17
N THR A 209 11.18 -12.33 15.31
CA THR A 209 10.13 -11.31 15.46
C THR A 209 10.43 -10.04 14.66
N PHE A 210 11.71 -9.71 14.47
CA PHE A 210 12.12 -8.62 13.58
C PHE A 210 11.71 -8.91 12.13
N TYR A 211 11.97 -10.11 11.62
CA TYR A 211 11.51 -10.49 10.28
C TYR A 211 9.98 -10.51 10.15
N ILE A 212 9.24 -10.89 11.20
CA ILE A 212 7.78 -10.76 11.21
C ILE A 212 7.35 -9.29 11.09
N ALA A 213 8.03 -8.36 11.77
CA ALA A 213 7.75 -6.93 11.65
C ALA A 213 8.01 -6.42 10.22
N VAL A 214 9.15 -6.79 9.62
CA VAL A 214 9.48 -6.44 8.23
C VAL A 214 8.45 -7.03 7.24
N PHE A 215 8.11 -8.31 7.42
CA PHE A 215 7.08 -8.98 6.63
C PHE A 215 5.73 -8.27 6.74
N SER A 216 5.35 -7.83 7.94
CA SER A 216 4.09 -7.11 8.17
C SER A 216 4.06 -5.78 7.42
N ILE A 217 5.16 -5.03 7.40
CA ILE A 217 5.29 -3.79 6.63
C ILE A 217 5.08 -4.06 5.13
N LEU A 218 5.80 -5.04 4.58
CA LEU A 218 5.72 -5.38 3.15
C LEU A 218 4.32 -5.87 2.78
N GLY A 219 3.73 -6.76 3.60
CA GLY A 219 2.37 -7.25 3.42
C GLY A 219 1.35 -6.11 3.48
N GLY A 220 1.56 -5.13 4.35
CA GLY A 220 0.72 -3.94 4.45
C GLY A 220 0.80 -3.03 3.23
N ILE A 221 2.02 -2.73 2.75
CA ILE A 221 2.25 -1.94 1.54
C ILE A 221 1.59 -2.63 0.33
N LEU A 222 1.79 -3.94 0.16
CA LEU A 222 1.17 -4.70 -0.91
C LEU A 222 -0.35 -4.69 -0.82
N SER A 223 -0.90 -4.86 0.39
CA SER A 223 -2.35 -4.79 0.63
C SER A 223 -2.95 -3.43 0.26
N LEU A 224 -2.20 -2.33 0.45
CA LEU A 224 -2.59 -1.00 0.03
C LEU A 224 -2.54 -0.85 -1.49
N ILE A 225 -1.44 -1.25 -2.14
CA ILE A 225 -1.27 -1.20 -3.60
C ILE A 225 -2.43 -1.92 -4.30
N PHE A 226 -2.71 -3.16 -3.91
CA PHE A 226 -3.79 -3.94 -4.51
C PHE A 226 -5.19 -3.40 -4.15
N SER A 227 -5.33 -2.69 -3.03
CA SER A 227 -6.59 -2.03 -2.66
C SER A 227 -6.91 -0.81 -3.50
N ILE A 228 -5.90 -0.07 -3.95
CA ILE A 228 -6.09 1.15 -4.74
C ILE A 228 -6.50 0.78 -6.17
N SER A 229 -5.95 -0.31 -6.72
CA SER A 229 -6.26 -0.73 -8.09
C SER A 229 -7.63 -1.40 -8.27
N ASN A 230 -8.32 -1.77 -7.19
CA ASN A 230 -9.58 -2.51 -7.27
C ASN A 230 -10.54 -2.03 -6.16
N SER A 231 -11.47 -1.14 -6.50
CA SER A 231 -12.39 -0.48 -5.55
C SER A 231 -13.48 -1.41 -4.97
N GLY A 232 -13.60 -2.64 -5.47
CA GLY A 232 -14.47 -3.67 -4.89
C GLY A 232 -13.94 -4.21 -3.56
N LYS A 233 -14.80 -4.89 -2.78
CA LYS A 233 -14.36 -5.65 -1.61
C LYS A 233 -13.39 -6.75 -2.04
N ILE A 234 -12.08 -6.52 -1.90
CA ILE A 234 -11.06 -7.53 -2.15
C ILE A 234 -11.26 -8.66 -1.15
N THR A 235 -11.63 -9.82 -1.66
CA THR A 235 -11.72 -11.08 -0.91
C THR A 235 -10.52 -11.95 -1.21
N LEU A 236 -10.19 -12.88 -0.31
CA LEU A 236 -9.15 -13.88 -0.56
C LEU A 236 -9.41 -14.62 -1.90
N LYS A 237 -10.67 -14.99 -2.16
CA LYS A 237 -11.10 -15.61 -3.42
C LYS A 237 -10.74 -14.74 -4.63
N SER A 238 -11.06 -13.44 -4.60
CA SER A 238 -10.77 -12.54 -5.72
C SER A 238 -9.28 -12.38 -6.03
N LEU A 239 -8.39 -12.54 -5.05
CA LEU A 239 -6.94 -12.48 -5.26
C LEU A 239 -6.41 -13.75 -5.92
N PHE A 240 -6.95 -14.92 -5.56
CA PHE A 240 -6.38 -16.20 -5.95
C PHE A 240 -7.12 -16.89 -7.11
N GLU A 241 -8.34 -16.52 -7.50
CA GLU A 241 -9.10 -17.20 -8.56
C GLU A 241 -8.56 -16.89 -9.98
N LYS A 242 -8.00 -15.69 -10.19
CA LYS A 242 -7.29 -15.27 -11.41
C LYS A 242 -6.14 -14.33 -11.03
N PRO A 243 -5.10 -14.87 -10.38
CA PRO A 243 -4.04 -14.04 -9.82
C PRO A 243 -3.21 -13.41 -10.95
N SER A 244 -2.91 -12.11 -10.82
CA SER A 244 -1.98 -11.44 -11.73
C SER A 244 -0.55 -11.93 -11.48
N ILE A 245 0.33 -11.84 -12.48
CA ILE A 245 1.75 -12.19 -12.33
C ILE A 245 2.38 -11.35 -11.21
N LEU A 246 2.07 -10.05 -11.18
CA LEU A 246 2.57 -9.14 -10.14
C LEU A 246 2.14 -9.58 -8.73
N PHE A 247 0.88 -10.03 -8.57
CA PHE A 247 0.41 -10.58 -7.30
C PHE A 247 1.17 -11.85 -6.91
N LEU A 248 1.34 -12.81 -7.83
CA LEU A 248 2.05 -14.06 -7.56
C LEU A 248 3.51 -13.83 -7.17
N VAL A 249 4.21 -12.94 -7.87
CA VAL A 249 5.60 -12.58 -7.56
C VAL A 249 5.68 -11.92 -6.19
N SER A 250 4.80 -10.95 -5.91
CA SER A 250 4.78 -10.23 -4.63
C SER A 250 4.44 -11.17 -3.47
N PHE A 251 3.46 -12.05 -3.66
CA PHE A 251 3.08 -13.08 -2.69
C PHE A 251 4.22 -14.09 -2.49
N GLY A 252 4.93 -14.46 -3.56
CA GLY A 252 6.13 -15.30 -3.51
C GLY A 252 7.25 -14.70 -2.67
N ILE A 253 7.57 -13.42 -2.88
CA ILE A 253 8.56 -12.67 -2.08
C ILE A 253 8.15 -12.64 -0.61
N LEU A 254 6.87 -12.34 -0.33
CA LEU A 254 6.34 -12.35 1.03
C LEU A 254 6.50 -13.72 1.69
N VAL A 255 6.11 -14.79 1.01
CA VAL A 255 6.23 -16.16 1.54
C VAL A 255 7.69 -16.52 1.77
N GLU A 256 8.59 -16.19 0.85
CA GLU A 256 10.03 -16.45 1.01
C GLU A 256 10.62 -15.73 2.23
N LEU A 257 10.27 -14.46 2.46
CA LEU A 257 10.73 -13.73 3.64
C LEU A 257 10.20 -14.36 4.94
N PHE A 258 8.94 -14.81 4.93
CA PHE A 258 8.35 -15.48 6.08
C PHE A 258 8.92 -16.89 6.30
N SER A 259 9.20 -17.64 5.24
CA SER A 259 9.83 -18.95 5.36
C SER A 259 11.28 -18.82 5.81
N THR A 260 12.04 -17.88 5.27
CA THR A 260 13.43 -17.62 5.68
C THR A 260 13.51 -17.20 7.15
N SER A 261 12.52 -16.48 7.70
CA SER A 261 12.50 -16.16 9.14
C SER A 261 12.45 -17.41 10.01
N SER A 262 11.84 -18.52 9.56
CA SER A 262 11.79 -19.78 10.32
C SER A 262 13.17 -20.38 10.61
N ARG A 263 14.21 -20.00 9.84
CA ARG A 263 15.60 -20.43 10.07
C ARG A 263 16.18 -19.98 11.39
N THR A 264 15.62 -18.89 11.91
CA THR A 264 16.09 -18.24 13.14
C THR A 264 15.54 -18.92 14.38
N ILE A 265 14.50 -19.77 14.24
CA ILE A 265 13.92 -20.51 15.35
C ILE A 265 14.96 -21.49 15.90
N PRO A 266 15.18 -21.54 17.24
CA PRO A 266 16.08 -22.52 17.85
C PRO A 266 15.61 -23.93 17.53
N ALA A 267 16.47 -24.70 16.86
CA ALA A 267 16.23 -26.08 16.51
C ALA A 267 17.45 -26.93 16.86
N LEU A 268 17.21 -28.18 17.25
CA LEU A 268 18.27 -29.14 17.51
C LEU A 268 18.97 -29.55 16.21
N TYR A 269 18.24 -29.52 15.10
CA TYR A 269 18.75 -29.93 13.79
C TYR A 269 18.21 -29.03 12.67
N VAL A 270 19.04 -28.77 11.67
CA VAL A 270 18.71 -27.94 10.49
C VAL A 270 17.46 -28.42 9.76
N TRP A 271 17.22 -29.74 9.71
CA TRP A 271 16.06 -30.32 9.04
C TRP A 271 14.74 -29.89 9.70
N GLN A 272 14.71 -29.57 10.99
CA GLN A 272 13.49 -29.12 11.68
C GLN A 272 13.06 -27.75 11.14
N ASN A 273 14.01 -26.81 11.00
CA ASN A 273 13.75 -25.50 10.39
C ASN A 273 13.36 -25.65 8.91
N ALA A 274 13.97 -26.59 8.19
CA ALA A 274 13.57 -26.89 6.82
C ALA A 274 12.14 -27.43 6.72
N VAL A 275 11.69 -28.28 7.66
CA VAL A 275 10.29 -28.73 7.70
C VAL A 275 9.33 -27.55 7.89
N VAL A 276 9.61 -26.65 8.84
CA VAL A 276 8.78 -25.43 9.04
C VAL A 276 8.77 -24.56 7.79
N PHE A 277 9.93 -24.34 7.18
CA PHE A 277 10.08 -23.63 5.91
C PHE A 277 9.20 -24.25 4.80
N GLY A 278 9.25 -25.58 4.63
CA GLY A 278 8.45 -26.30 3.65
C GLY A 278 6.95 -26.24 3.94
N LEU A 279 6.53 -26.29 5.21
CA LEU A 279 5.12 -26.16 5.60
C LEU A 279 4.54 -24.78 5.28
N ILE A 280 5.34 -23.72 5.40
CA ILE A 280 4.94 -22.36 4.98
C ILE A 280 4.67 -22.34 3.47
N TYR A 281 5.56 -22.93 2.67
CA TYR A 281 5.34 -23.10 1.22
C TYR A 281 4.11 -23.97 0.91
N ALA A 282 3.87 -25.03 1.69
CA ALA A 282 2.70 -25.87 1.53
C ALA A 282 1.40 -25.12 1.77
N ALA A 283 1.33 -24.28 2.81
CA ALA A 283 0.16 -23.46 3.08
C ALA A 283 -0.13 -22.47 1.95
N ALA A 284 0.91 -21.81 1.42
CA ALA A 284 0.77 -20.90 0.30
C ALA A 284 0.35 -21.60 -1.00
N ALA A 285 0.96 -22.76 -1.30
CA ALA A 285 0.61 -23.57 -2.46
C ALA A 285 -0.82 -24.14 -2.37
N TYR A 286 -1.26 -24.51 -1.17
CA TYR A 286 -2.64 -24.90 -0.90
C TYR A 286 -3.63 -23.78 -1.25
N LEU A 287 -3.36 -22.55 -0.80
CA LEU A 287 -4.20 -21.38 -1.12
C LEU A 287 -4.26 -21.11 -2.62
N ILE A 288 -3.14 -21.16 -3.32
CA ILE A 288 -3.15 -21.01 -4.78
C ILE A 288 -3.97 -22.13 -5.43
N THR A 289 -3.86 -23.36 -4.94
CA THR A 289 -4.47 -24.52 -5.59
C THR A 289 -5.99 -24.62 -5.33
N ILE A 290 -6.48 -24.27 -4.13
CA ILE A 290 -7.90 -24.35 -3.82
C ILE A 290 -8.76 -23.40 -4.67
N TYR A 291 -8.21 -22.24 -5.04
CA TYR A 291 -8.92 -21.23 -5.83
C TYR A 291 -8.70 -21.36 -7.35
N ASN A 292 -7.82 -22.25 -7.82
CA ASN A 292 -7.51 -22.42 -9.23
C ASN A 292 -7.83 -23.83 -9.72
N ALA A 293 -8.24 -23.95 -10.99
CA ALA A 293 -8.42 -25.25 -11.64
C ALA A 293 -7.09 -26.04 -11.68
N SER A 294 -7.17 -27.38 -11.68
CA SER A 294 -5.97 -28.25 -11.60
C SER A 294 -5.00 -28.04 -12.75
N THR A 295 -5.50 -27.59 -13.90
CA THR A 295 -4.72 -27.32 -15.11
C THR A 295 -3.96 -26.00 -15.02
N ASN A 296 -4.50 -25.00 -14.31
CA ASN A 296 -3.88 -23.67 -14.17
C ASN A 296 -3.00 -23.55 -12.93
N ALA A 297 -3.32 -24.27 -11.85
CA ALA A 297 -2.59 -24.20 -10.58
C ALA A 297 -1.08 -24.43 -10.73
N PRO A 298 -0.57 -25.42 -11.49
CA PRO A 298 0.86 -25.63 -11.65
C PRO A 298 1.59 -24.41 -12.22
N LYS A 299 1.01 -23.74 -13.22
CA LYS A 299 1.57 -22.52 -13.81
C LYS A 299 1.72 -21.41 -12.75
N TYR A 300 0.69 -21.21 -11.93
CA TYR A 300 0.74 -20.19 -10.88
C TYR A 300 1.73 -20.53 -9.77
N LEU A 301 1.83 -21.80 -9.39
CA LEU A 301 2.81 -22.27 -8.41
C LEU A 301 4.25 -22.04 -8.88
N VAL A 302 4.54 -22.26 -10.17
CA VAL A 302 5.88 -21.96 -10.74
C VAL A 302 6.21 -20.48 -10.62
N ILE A 303 5.30 -19.58 -11.02
CA ILE A 303 5.53 -18.13 -10.94
C ILE A 303 5.71 -17.68 -9.49
N PHE A 304 4.86 -18.18 -8.59
CA PHE A 304 4.91 -17.90 -7.15
C PHE A 304 6.24 -18.35 -6.52
N ALA A 305 6.69 -19.57 -6.84
CA ALA A 305 7.87 -20.16 -6.20
C ALA A 305 9.19 -19.69 -6.81
N LEU A 306 9.18 -19.06 -7.99
CA LEU A 306 10.40 -18.75 -8.74
C LEU A 306 11.37 -17.90 -7.94
N PHE A 307 10.90 -16.85 -7.28
CA PHE A 307 11.74 -15.97 -6.49
C PHE A 307 12.43 -16.74 -5.36
N GLY A 308 11.66 -17.45 -4.54
CA GLY A 308 12.19 -18.23 -3.42
C GLY A 308 13.18 -19.32 -3.86
N PHE A 309 12.86 -20.04 -4.94
CA PHE A 309 13.76 -21.04 -5.47
C PHE A 309 15.10 -20.44 -5.95
N VAL A 310 15.05 -19.29 -6.64
CA VAL A 310 16.26 -18.59 -7.10
C VAL A 310 17.08 -18.08 -5.91
N THR A 311 16.45 -17.45 -4.91
CA THR A 311 17.16 -16.95 -3.73
C THR A 311 17.81 -18.08 -2.95
N GLU A 312 17.13 -19.23 -2.80
CA GLU A 312 17.68 -20.40 -2.13
C GLU A 312 18.88 -21.00 -2.87
N LEU A 313 18.81 -21.07 -4.21
CA LEU A 313 19.95 -21.50 -5.01
C LEU A 313 21.16 -20.56 -4.86
N LEU A 314 20.93 -19.24 -4.93
CA LEU A 314 21.98 -18.23 -4.81
C LEU A 314 22.64 -18.24 -3.43
N LEU A 315 21.83 -18.32 -2.36
CA LEU A 315 22.35 -18.42 -0.98
C LEU A 315 23.19 -19.67 -0.78
N GLY A 316 22.80 -20.79 -1.39
CA GLY A 316 23.60 -22.01 -1.42
C GLY A 316 24.94 -21.83 -2.08
N PHE A 317 24.93 -21.24 -3.27
CA PHE A 317 26.13 -21.02 -4.07
C PHE A 317 27.14 -20.15 -3.31
N ASN A 318 26.68 -19.05 -2.71
CA ASN A 318 27.53 -18.17 -1.91
C ASN A 318 28.14 -18.90 -0.71
N LYS A 319 27.36 -19.72 0.01
CA LYS A 319 27.89 -20.49 1.16
C LYS A 319 28.89 -21.57 0.76
N ILE A 320 28.72 -22.19 -0.41
CA ILE A 320 29.69 -23.14 -0.97
C ILE A 320 31.01 -22.43 -1.28
N VAL A 321 30.95 -21.25 -1.90
CA VAL A 321 32.13 -20.45 -2.27
C VAL A 321 32.86 -19.93 -1.04
N GLU A 322 32.15 -19.45 -0.02
CA GLU A 322 32.77 -18.81 1.16
C GLU A 322 33.34 -19.82 2.18
N ASN A 323 32.64 -20.93 2.44
CA ASN A 323 32.91 -21.75 3.62
C ASN A 323 33.03 -23.26 3.33
N GLY A 324 32.89 -23.71 2.07
CA GLY A 324 32.92 -25.13 1.70
C GLY A 324 31.82 -25.99 2.37
N ASN A 325 30.81 -25.34 2.96
CA ASN A 325 29.83 -25.98 3.84
C ASN A 325 28.51 -26.24 3.10
N TYR A 326 28.33 -27.48 2.64
CA TYR A 326 27.19 -27.92 1.83
C TYR A 326 25.85 -28.03 2.60
N TYR A 327 25.89 -28.02 3.93
CA TYR A 327 24.83 -28.62 4.74
C TYR A 327 23.50 -27.86 4.77
N ASN A 328 23.47 -26.54 4.59
CA ASN A 328 22.20 -25.81 4.71
C ASN A 328 21.30 -25.99 3.49
N ASN A 329 21.84 -25.96 2.27
CA ASN A 329 21.03 -26.00 1.04
C ASN A 329 20.40 -27.36 0.73
N MET A 330 20.98 -28.44 1.24
CA MET A 330 20.45 -29.79 1.06
C MET A 330 19.06 -29.96 1.68
N PHE A 331 18.67 -29.12 2.65
CA PHE A 331 17.38 -29.22 3.32
C PHE A 331 16.33 -28.24 2.79
N PHE A 332 16.69 -26.98 2.52
CA PHE A 332 15.69 -25.95 2.20
C PHE A 332 15.14 -26.02 0.77
N CYS A 333 15.96 -26.30 -0.26
CA CYS A 333 15.44 -26.49 -1.61
C CYS A 333 14.49 -27.71 -1.70
N PRO A 334 14.81 -28.90 -1.15
CA PRO A 334 13.87 -30.01 -1.10
C PRO A 334 12.65 -29.74 -0.23
N ALA A 335 12.79 -29.02 0.88
CA ALA A 335 11.67 -28.60 1.70
C ALA A 335 10.71 -27.66 0.96
N LEU A 336 11.22 -26.70 0.19
CA LEU A 336 10.43 -25.83 -0.67
C LEU A 336 9.64 -26.66 -1.67
N LEU A 337 10.32 -27.52 -2.43
CA LEU A 337 9.72 -28.35 -3.48
C LEU A 337 8.68 -29.33 -2.90
N SER A 338 9.02 -30.03 -1.82
CA SER A 338 8.08 -30.93 -1.13
C SER A 338 6.88 -30.16 -0.57
N GLY A 339 7.09 -28.96 -0.03
CA GLY A 339 6.03 -28.07 0.41
C GLY A 339 5.06 -27.71 -0.73
N LEU A 340 5.58 -27.30 -1.88
CA LEU A 340 4.76 -27.01 -3.07
C LEU A 340 3.94 -28.22 -3.51
N VAL A 341 4.56 -29.40 -3.60
CA VAL A 341 3.88 -30.65 -3.99
C VAL A 341 2.79 -31.02 -2.98
N LEU A 342 3.10 -30.92 -1.68
CA LEU A 342 2.16 -31.22 -0.61
C LEU A 342 0.95 -30.27 -0.65
N GLY A 343 1.19 -28.96 -0.73
CA GLY A 343 0.12 -27.96 -0.78
C GLY A 343 -0.76 -28.10 -2.03
N TRP A 344 -0.15 -28.38 -3.19
CA TRP A 344 -0.87 -28.69 -4.42
C TRP A 344 -1.72 -29.95 -4.28
N TRP A 345 -1.15 -31.04 -3.76
CA TRP A 345 -1.88 -32.28 -3.57
C TRP A 345 -3.07 -32.10 -2.62
N ILE A 346 -2.88 -31.51 -1.44
CA ILE A 346 -3.97 -31.24 -0.48
C ILE A 346 -5.03 -30.34 -1.12
N GLY A 347 -4.62 -29.28 -1.82
CA GLY A 347 -5.55 -28.34 -2.46
C GLY A 347 -6.39 -29.00 -3.57
N THR A 348 -5.78 -29.86 -4.39
CA THR A 348 -6.51 -30.60 -5.43
C THR A 348 -7.51 -31.60 -4.85
N VAL A 349 -7.13 -32.33 -3.79
CA VAL A 349 -8.03 -33.25 -3.08
C VAL A 349 -9.21 -32.47 -2.48
N HIS A 350 -8.95 -31.39 -1.75
CA HIS A 350 -9.99 -30.54 -1.16
C HIS A 350 -10.95 -29.97 -2.21
N ARG A 351 -10.45 -29.56 -3.38
CA ARG A 351 -11.32 -29.03 -4.44
C ARG A 351 -12.21 -30.12 -5.04
N LYS A 352 -11.69 -31.34 -5.21
CA LYS A 352 -12.49 -32.48 -5.72
C LYS A 352 -13.65 -32.82 -4.78
N THR A 353 -13.43 -32.81 -3.46
CA THR A 353 -14.50 -33.08 -2.49
C THR A 353 -15.57 -31.99 -2.46
N LYS A 354 -15.21 -30.73 -2.74
CA LYS A 354 -16.16 -29.60 -2.76
C LYS A 354 -16.95 -29.46 -4.08
N LEU A 355 -16.41 -29.97 -5.19
CA LEU A 355 -17.05 -29.98 -6.51
C LEU A 355 -17.98 -31.17 -6.74
N ILE A 356 -18.08 -32.09 -5.77
CA ILE A 356 -19.09 -33.15 -5.73
C ILE A 356 -20.13 -32.75 -4.67
N PRO A 357 -21.13 -31.90 -4.99
CA PRO A 357 -22.30 -31.77 -4.14
C PRO A 357 -23.24 -32.96 -4.40
N ASP A 358 -23.58 -33.68 -3.34
CA ASP A 358 -24.72 -34.63 -3.22
C ASP A 358 -25.13 -35.38 -4.50
N GLN A 359 -24.45 -36.49 -4.77
CA GLN A 359 -25.03 -37.64 -5.48
C GLN A 359 -25.10 -38.83 -4.53
N THR A 360 -25.87 -38.70 -3.46
CA THR A 360 -26.40 -39.84 -2.69
C THR A 360 -27.76 -39.49 -2.13
#